data_AF-A0A6H3SD83-F1
#
_entry.id   AF-A0A6H3SD83-F1
#
_cell.length_a   1.000
_cell.length_b   1.000
_cell.length_c   1.000
_cell.angle_alpha   90.00
_cell.angle_beta   90.00
_cell.angle_gamma   90.00
#
_symmetry.space_group_name_H-M   'P 1'
#
loop_
_entity.id
_entity.type
_entity.pdbx_description
1 polymer ?
#
loop_
_entity_poly.entity_id
_entity_poly.type
_entity_poly.pdbx_seq_one_letter_code
_entity_poly.pdbx_strand_id
1 'polypeptide(L)'
;MAEVLINLKSEDVSSRKLARYDFSKLNLPESITVEQVSEEIRAFQEELDHYLYEYESLIKNLEMFVKVLNDKDFDKKFSIEILLE
;
A
#
# COMPACT_ATOMS: atom_id res chain seq x y z
N MET A 1 16.98 2.66 9.23
CA MET A 1 16.01 2.95 10.31
C MET A 1 16.22 2.04 11.51
N ALA A 2 16.04 0.72 11.38
CA ALA A 2 16.23 -0.23 12.49
C ALA A 2 17.64 -0.16 13.10
N GLU A 3 18.68 -0.14 12.26
CA GLU A 3 20.08 0.00 12.71
C GLU A 3 20.31 1.28 13.52
N VAL A 4 19.75 2.41 13.08
CA VAL A 4 19.84 3.69 13.80
C VAL A 4 19.22 3.56 15.19
N LEU A 5 18.01 2.99 15.28
CA LEU A 5 17.30 2.79 16.55
C LEU A 5 18.02 1.82 17.50
N ILE A 6 18.59 0.73 16.98
CA ILE A 6 19.40 -0.21 17.76
C ILE A 6 20.67 0.49 18.28
N ASN A 7 21.36 1.24 17.42
CA ASN A 7 22.61 1.91 17.78
C ASN A 7 22.44 3.08 18.74
N LEU A 8 21.23 3.64 18.91
CA LEU A 8 20.93 4.60 19.98
C LEU A 8 21.15 4.03 21.39
N LYS A 9 21.07 2.70 21.54
CA LYS A 9 21.31 1.98 22.81
C LYS A 9 22.66 1.28 22.85
N SER A 10 23.52 1.48 21.84
CA SER A 10 24.85 0.84 21.77
C SER A 10 25.75 1.25 22.92
N GLU A 11 26.53 0.31 23.47
CA GLU A 11 27.55 0.59 24.47
C GLU A 11 28.71 1.43 23.89
N ASP A 12 29.01 1.29 22.60
CA ASP A 12 30.02 2.12 21.94
C ASP A 12 29.55 3.57 21.79
N VAL A 13 30.35 4.48 22.33
CA VAL A 13 30.07 5.93 22.34
C VAL A 13 30.07 6.50 20.93
N SER A 14 30.92 5.99 20.03
CA SER A 14 31.03 6.50 18.67
C SER A 14 29.80 6.12 17.85
N SER A 15 29.41 4.84 17.87
CA SER A 15 28.18 4.33 17.27
C SER A 15 26.95 5.07 17.80
N ARG A 16 26.86 5.30 19.12
CA ARG A 16 25.71 6.00 19.72
C ARG A 16 25.62 7.46 19.28
N LYS A 17 26.76 8.16 19.17
CA LYS A 17 26.80 9.55 18.69
C LYS A 17 26.39 9.66 17.23
N LEU A 18 26.91 8.77 16.38
CA LEU A 18 26.52 8.70 14.97
C LEU A 18 25.01 8.42 14.84
N ALA A 19 24.51 7.44 15.58
CA ALA A 19 23.09 7.09 15.59
C ALA A 19 22.20 8.27 16.03
N ARG A 20 22.60 9.08 17.02
CA ARG A 20 21.85 10.29 17.41
C ARG A 20 21.79 11.33 16.30
N TYR A 21 22.89 11.52 15.56
CA TYR A 21 22.94 12.45 14.43
C TYR A 21 22.08 11.97 13.26
N ASP A 22 22.07 10.67 12.98
CA ASP A 22 21.19 10.12 11.94
C ASP A 22 19.73 10.09 12.39
N PHE A 23 19.47 9.82 13.67
CA PHE A 23 18.14 9.84 14.24
C PHE A 23 17.50 11.23 14.22
N SER A 24 18.27 12.31 14.43
CA SER A 24 17.72 13.67 14.40
C SER A 24 17.23 14.11 13.01
N LYS A 25 17.63 13.40 11.95
CA LYS A 25 17.12 13.59 10.59
C LYS A 25 15.80 12.86 10.36
N LEU A 26 15.40 12.00 11.29
CA LEU A 26 14.13 11.30 11.28
C LEU A 26 13.11 12.16 12.00
N ASN A 27 11.94 12.34 11.39
CA ASN A 27 10.80 13.01 12.04
C ASN A 27 10.09 12.04 13.00
N LEU A 28 10.85 11.45 13.94
CA LEU A 28 10.37 10.44 14.88
C LEU A 28 10.51 10.91 16.33
N PRO A 29 9.59 10.54 17.22
CA PRO A 29 9.72 10.86 18.64
C PRO A 29 10.87 10.06 19.27
N GLU A 30 11.60 10.68 20.20
CA GLU A 30 12.79 10.08 20.83
C GLU A 30 12.47 8.80 21.64
N SER A 31 11.21 8.60 22.01
CA SER A 31 10.71 7.41 22.71
C SER A 31 10.34 6.24 21.78
N ILE A 32 10.47 6.38 20.46
CA ILE A 32 10.06 5.36 19.50
C ILE A 32 10.91 4.08 19.65
N THR A 33 10.27 2.92 19.49
CA THR A 33 10.93 1.61 19.51
C THR A 33 10.98 0.97 18.13
N VAL A 34 11.86 -0.01 17.95
CA VAL A 34 11.96 -0.77 16.69
C VAL A 34 10.67 -1.54 16.43
N GLU A 35 10.07 -2.09 17.48
CA GLU A 35 8.81 -2.82 17.44
C GLU A 35 7.69 -1.92 16.93
N GLN A 36 7.52 -0.71 17.50
CA GLN A 36 6.48 0.24 17.05
C GLN A 36 6.63 0.63 15.58
N VAL A 37 7.85 0.95 15.13
CA VAL A 37 8.10 1.26 13.71
C VAL A 37 7.78 0.06 12.82
N SER A 38 8.10 -1.15 13.27
CA SER A 38 7.85 -2.38 12.52
C SER A 38 6.36 -2.71 12.42
N GLU A 39 5.60 -2.47 13.49
CA GLU A 39 4.14 -2.62 13.51
C GLU A 39 3.47 -1.59 12.60
N GLU A 40 3.88 -0.32 12.64
CA GLU A 40 3.35 0.71 11.74
C GLU A 40 3.65 0.39 10.28
N ILE A 41 4.88 -0.04 9.96
CA ILE A 41 5.22 -0.47 8.59
C ILE A 41 4.32 -1.63 8.15
N ARG A 42 4.07 -2.60 9.03
CA ARG A 42 3.17 -3.73 8.70
C ARG A 42 1.75 -3.25 8.45
N ALA A 43 1.22 -2.38 9.31
CA ALA A 43 -0.13 -1.83 9.14
C ALA A 43 -0.26 -1.07 7.81
N PHE A 44 0.74 -0.26 7.44
CA PHE A 44 0.74 0.43 6.14
C PHE A 44 0.87 -0.54 4.96
N GLN A 45 1.63 -1.62 5.09
CA GLN A 45 1.72 -2.65 4.06
C GLN A 45 0.38 -3.35 3.86
N GLU A 46 -0.31 -3.72 4.95
CA GLU A 46 -1.64 -4.34 4.90
C GLU A 46 -2.68 -3.39 4.28
N GLU A 47 -2.65 -2.11 4.64
CA GLU A 47 -3.53 -1.09 4.05
C GLU A 47 -3.24 -0.90 2.55
N LEU A 48 -1.98 -0.84 2.16
CA LEU A 48 -1.59 -0.73 0.75
C LEU A 48 -2.03 -1.95 -0.06
N ASP A 49 -1.83 -3.16 0.47
CA ASP A 49 -2.26 -4.40 -0.17
C ASP A 49 -3.78 -4.43 -0.37
N HIS A 50 -4.54 -3.94 0.62
CA HIS A 50 -5.99 -3.80 0.49
C HIS A 50 -6.39 -2.86 -0.64
N TYR A 51 -5.82 -1.65 -0.71
CA TYR A 51 -6.13 -0.71 -1.80
C TYR A 51 -5.72 -1.24 -3.18
N LEU A 52 -4.58 -1.94 -3.28
CA LEU A 52 -4.15 -2.57 -4.53
C LEU A 52 -5.15 -3.63 -4.99
N TYR A 53 -5.66 -4.45 -4.05
CA TYR A 53 -6.68 -5.44 -4.35
C TYR A 53 -7.98 -4.81 -4.85
N GLU A 54 -8.48 -3.77 -4.18
CA GLU A 54 -9.68 -3.05 -4.60
C GLU A 54 -9.50 -2.42 -5.99
N TYR A 55 -8.35 -1.79 -6.22
CA TYR A 55 -8.03 -1.20 -7.51
C TYR A 55 -7.99 -2.26 -8.62
N GLU A 56 -7.34 -3.40 -8.40
CA GLU A 56 -7.31 -4.50 -9.36
C GLU A 56 -8.72 -5.02 -9.67
N SER A 57 -9.58 -5.14 -8.66
CA SER A 57 -10.98 -5.53 -8.83
C SER A 57 -11.75 -4.55 -9.72
N LEU A 58 -11.54 -3.24 -9.53
CA LEU A 58 -12.16 -2.22 -10.36
C LEU A 58 -11.69 -2.30 -11.82
N ILE A 59 -10.39 -2.51 -12.04
CA ILE A 59 -9.82 -2.67 -13.39
C ILE A 59 -10.42 -3.91 -14.07
N LYS A 60 -10.53 -5.04 -13.39
CA LYS A 60 -11.17 -6.26 -13.94
C LYS A 60 -12.62 -6.02 -14.35
N ASN A 61 -13.38 -5.28 -13.54
CA ASN A 61 -14.76 -4.92 -13.86
C ASN A 61 -14.83 -4.02 -15.09
N LEU A 62 -13.94 -3.03 -15.19
CA LEU A 62 -13.87 -2.15 -16.35
C LEU A 62 -13.48 -2.91 -17.63
N GLU A 63 -12.51 -3.80 -17.55
CA GLU A 63 -12.12 -4.66 -18.67
C GLU A 63 -13.28 -5.55 -19.14
N MET A 64 -14.05 -6.11 -18.19
CA MET A 64 -15.23 -6.92 -18.50
C MET A 64 -16.30 -6.07 -19.19
N PHE A 65 -16.57 -4.87 -18.67
CA PHE A 65 -17.52 -3.94 -19.27
C PHE A 65 -17.14 -3.57 -20.71
N VAL A 66 -15.86 -3.23 -20.93
CA VAL A 66 -15.33 -2.93 -22.28
C VAL A 66 -15.44 -4.14 -23.21
N LYS A 67 -15.19 -5.36 -22.72
CA LYS A 67 -15.39 -6.59 -23.51
C LYS A 67 -16.84 -6.78 -23.93
N VAL A 68 -17.79 -6.53 -23.04
CA VAL A 68 -19.23 -6.62 -23.34
C VAL A 68 -19.64 -5.59 -24.40
N LEU A 69 -19.20 -4.33 -24.27
CA LEU A 69 -19.51 -3.29 -25.26
C LEU A 69 -18.89 -3.56 -26.63
N ASN A 70 -17.69 -4.15 -26.67
CA ASN A 70 -17.01 -4.50 -27.91
C ASN A 70 -17.48 -5.83 -28.52
N ASP A 71 -18.42 -6.54 -27.88
CA ASP A 71 -19.04 -7.71 -28.48
C ASP A 71 -19.85 -7.28 -29.70
N LYS A 72 -19.51 -7.84 -30.87
CA LYS A 72 -20.12 -7.46 -32.16
C LYS A 72 -21.61 -7.79 -32.24
N ASP A 73 -22.10 -8.64 -31.35
CA ASP A 73 -23.52 -8.97 -31.24
C ASP A 73 -24.20 -8.22 -30.07
N PHE A 74 -23.50 -7.33 -29.36
CA PHE A 74 -24.06 -6.51 -28.27
C PHE A 74 -25.28 -5.71 -28.73
N ASP A 75 -25.17 -4.98 -29.85
CA ASP A 75 -26.25 -4.18 -30.42
C ASP A 75 -27.48 -5.03 -30.78
N LYS A 76 -27.28 -6.27 -31.25
CA LYS A 76 -28.37 -7.19 -31.59
C LYS A 76 -29.04 -7.74 -30.34
N LYS A 77 -28.26 -8.06 -29.31
CA LYS A 77 -28.76 -8.63 -28.04
C LYS A 77 -29.63 -7.62 -27.28
N PHE A 78 -29.16 -6.37 -27.21
CA PHE A 78 -29.90 -5.27 -26.58
C PHE A 78 -31.17 -4.89 -27.35
N SER A 79 -31.11 -4.92 -28.70
CA SER A 79 -32.28 -4.68 -29.55
C SER A 79 -33.37 -5.75 -29.38
N ILE A 80 -32.99 -7.01 -29.12
CA ILE A 80 -33.96 -8.09 -28.87
C ILE A 80 -34.64 -7.92 -27.51
N GLU A 81 -33.93 -7.50 -26.47
CA GLU A 81 -34.49 -7.30 -25.12
C GLU A 81 -35.50 -6.13 -25.08
N ILE A 82 -35.24 -5.01 -25.78
CA ILE A 82 -36.19 -3.88 -25.86
C ILE A 82 -37.46 -4.25 -26.64
N LEU A 83 -37.38 -5.20 -27.58
CA LEU A 83 -38.53 -5.62 -28.40
C LEU A 83 -39.42 -6.69 -27.74
N LEU A 84 -39.00 -7.24 -26.59
CA LEU A 84 -39.72 -8.28 -25.84
C LEU A 84 -40.46 -7.76 -24.61
N GLU A 85 -40.43 -6.45 -24.36
CA GLU A 85 -41.14 -5.73 -23.29
C GLU A 85 -42.21 -4.79 -23.88
#